data_AF-A0A511ZQR4-F1
#
_entry.id   AF-A0A511ZQR4-F1
#
_cell.length_a   1.000
_cell.length_b   1.000
_cell.length_c   1.000
_cell.angle_alpha   90.00
_cell.angle_beta   90.00
_cell.angle_gamma   90.00
#
_symmetry.space_group_name_H-M   'P 1'
#
loop_
_entity.id
_entity.type
_entity.pdbx_description
1 polymer ?
#
loop_
_entity_poly.entity_id
_entity_poly.type
_entity_poly.pdbx_seq_one_letter_code
_entity_poly.pdbx_strand_id
1 'polypeptide(L)'
;MLGVQYDSIWSLVIFVICMFGVGLILELVTKSIFVLSTRNMTEKTKILFIRIIIEFTSNWLVLFTVDELMNSITLSVQTEVVIAALLTAIEIIFDDDDKENEETINETRN
;
A
#
# COMPACT_ATOMS: atom_id res chain seq x y z
N MET A 1 25.80 1.68 9.62
CA MET A 1 24.95 1.67 10.83
C MET A 1 23.54 1.95 10.36
N LEU A 2 22.69 0.93 10.27
CA LEU A 2 21.27 1.09 9.96
C LEU A 2 20.65 1.73 11.20
N GLY A 3 20.49 3.05 11.16
CA GLY A 3 20.09 3.90 12.29
C GLY A 3 18.64 3.71 12.68
N VAL A 4 18.29 2.50 13.10
CA VAL A 4 16.95 2.16 13.55
C VAL A 4 17.03 1.96 15.07
N GLN A 5 16.66 3.00 15.79
CA GLN A 5 16.49 2.97 17.25
C GLN A 5 15.01 2.75 17.53
N TYR A 6 14.65 1.54 17.94
CA TYR A 6 13.34 1.26 18.50
C TYR A 6 13.43 1.45 20.01
N ASP A 7 12.80 2.50 20.54
CA ASP A 7 12.83 2.78 21.98
C ASP A 7 12.16 1.65 22.81
N SER A 8 11.12 1.01 22.27
CA SER A 8 10.41 -0.08 22.98
C SER A 8 9.50 -0.89 22.06
N ILE A 9 9.13 -2.10 22.51
CA ILE A 9 8.06 -2.93 21.90
C ILE A 9 6.72 -2.17 21.92
N TRP A 10 6.51 -1.29 22.91
CA TRP A 10 5.34 -0.42 22.97
C TRP A 10 5.23 0.53 21.78
N SER A 11 6.36 1.07 21.30
CA SER A 11 6.38 1.93 20.11
C SER A 11 5.98 1.14 18.86
N LEU A 12 6.35 -0.15 18.77
CA LEU A 12 5.94 -1.02 17.66
C LEU A 12 4.42 -1.23 17.62
N VAL A 13 3.79 -1.46 18.77
CA VAL A 13 2.33 -1.68 18.84
C VAL A 13 1.57 -0.41 18.43
N ILE A 14 1.99 0.75 18.92
CA ILE A 14 1.37 2.04 18.56
C ILE A 14 1.58 2.33 17.07
N PHE A 15 2.75 2.01 16.52
CA PHE A 15 3.04 2.14 15.10
C PHE A 15 2.04 1.35 14.24
N VAL A 16 1.76 0.08 14.58
CA VAL A 16 0.79 -0.74 13.84
C VAL A 16 -0.63 -0.15 13.92
N ILE A 17 -1.04 0.36 15.08
CA ILE A 17 -2.36 0.98 15.25
C ILE A 17 -2.47 2.27 14.42
N CYS A 18 -1.45 3.12 14.44
CA CYS A 18 -1.38 4.33 13.63
C CYS A 18 -1.35 4.01 12.14
N MET A 19 -0.60 2.97 11.74
CA MET A 19 -0.55 2.47 10.37
C MET A 19 -1.94 2.03 9.88
N PHE A 20 -2.71 1.35 10.73
CA PHE A 20 -4.09 1.01 10.39
C PHE A 20 -4.99 2.25 10.26
N GLY A 21 -4.89 3.21 11.18
CA GLY A 21 -5.69 4.43 11.16
C GLY A 21 -5.41 5.31 9.93
N VAL A 22 -4.14 5.58 9.64
CA VAL A 22 -3.70 6.35 8.47
C VAL A 22 -3.97 5.57 7.19
N GLY A 23 -3.73 4.25 7.20
CA GLY A 23 -3.99 3.34 6.09
C GLY A 23 -5.44 3.42 5.63
N LEU A 24 -6.41 3.35 6.54
CA LEU A 24 -7.84 3.47 6.21
C LEU A 24 -8.19 4.83 5.58
N ILE A 25 -7.61 5.92 6.07
CA ILE A 25 -7.84 7.26 5.52
C ILE A 25 -7.25 7.33 4.11
N LEU A 26 -6.01 6.89 3.93
CA LEU A 26 -5.35 6.92 2.63
C LEU A 26 -6.05 5.99 1.64
N GLU A 27 -6.40 4.76 2.00
CA GLU A 27 -7.12 3.84 1.12
C GLU A 27 -8.40 4.49 0.54
N LEU A 28 -9.14 5.24 1.36
CA LEU A 28 -10.33 5.98 0.91
C LEU A 28 -9.98 7.09 -0.09
N VAL A 29 -8.91 7.84 0.16
CA VAL A 29 -8.40 8.90 -0.72
C VAL A 29 -7.90 8.29 -2.04
N THR A 30 -7.07 7.27 -1.95
CA THR A 30 -6.45 6.50 -3.03
C THR A 30 -7.51 5.93 -3.97
N LYS A 31 -8.58 5.32 -3.43
CA LYS A 31 -9.72 4.82 -4.20
C LYS A 31 -10.47 5.94 -4.92
N SER A 32 -10.64 7.09 -4.27
CA SER A 32 -11.27 8.27 -4.88
C SER A 32 -10.44 8.82 -6.05
N ILE A 33 -9.12 8.88 -5.90
CA ILE A 33 -8.17 9.30 -6.94
C ILE A 33 -8.16 8.30 -8.10
N PHE A 34 -8.23 7.00 -7.81
CA PHE A 34 -8.26 5.95 -8.83
C PHE A 34 -9.51 6.05 -9.72
N VAL A 35 -10.70 6.23 -9.12
CA VAL A 35 -11.95 6.43 -9.87
C VAL A 35 -11.88 7.67 -10.76
N LEU A 36 -11.22 8.74 -10.29
CA LEU A 36 -11.06 9.96 -11.06
C LEU A 36 -10.05 9.80 -12.21
N SER A 37 -8.94 9.10 -11.98
CA SER A 37 -7.88 8.87 -12.98
C SER A 37 -8.31 7.91 -14.09
N THR A 38 -9.04 6.85 -13.73
CA THR A 38 -9.48 5.83 -14.71
C THR A 38 -10.55 6.35 -15.66
N ARG A 39 -11.28 7.42 -15.29
CA ARG A 39 -12.35 8.00 -16.13
C ARG A 39 -11.86 8.53 -17.48
N ASN A 40 -10.58 8.87 -17.61
CA ASN A 40 -10.01 9.48 -18.81
C ASN A 40 -9.09 8.53 -19.61
N MET A 41 -9.02 7.24 -19.25
CA MET A 41 -8.05 6.30 -19.83
C MET A 41 -8.73 5.02 -20.31
N THR A 42 -8.58 4.68 -21.59
CA THR A 42 -9.15 3.47 -22.21
C THR A 42 -8.13 2.32 -22.33
N GLU A 43 -6.84 2.59 -22.12
CA GLU A 43 -5.78 1.59 -22.26
C GLU A 43 -5.60 0.76 -20.97
N LYS A 44 -5.90 -0.55 -21.07
CA LYS A 44 -5.79 -1.53 -19.97
C LYS A 44 -4.40 -1.54 -19.32
N THR A 45 -3.33 -1.45 -20.12
CA THR A 45 -1.95 -1.46 -19.61
C THR A 45 -1.62 -0.23 -18.75
N LYS A 46 -2.13 0.95 -19.14
CA LYS A 46 -1.91 2.18 -18.37
C LYS A 46 -2.70 2.19 -17.06
N ILE A 47 -3.88 1.59 -17.06
CA ILE A 47 -4.72 1.44 -15.86
C ILE A 47 -4.03 0.55 -14.84
N LEU A 48 -3.46 -0.59 -15.26
CA LEU A 48 -2.68 -1.47 -14.37
C LEU A 48 -1.45 -0.76 -13.79
N PHE A 49 -0.71 -0.03 -14.63
CA PHE A 49 0.48 0.70 -14.18
C PHE A 49 0.15 1.79 -13.15
N ILE A 50 -0.95 2.53 -13.38
CA ILE A 50 -1.45 3.54 -12.45
C ILE A 50 -1.92 2.90 -11.15
N ARG A 51 -2.59 1.74 -11.20
CA ARG A 51 -3.00 0.99 -10.00
C ARG A 51 -1.78 0.66 -9.13
N ILE A 52 -0.74 0.06 -9.72
CA ILE A 52 0.50 -0.30 -9.00
C ILE A 52 1.18 0.94 -8.40
N ILE A 53 1.30 2.03 -9.17
CA ILE A 53 1.93 3.27 -8.67
C ILE A 53 1.13 3.85 -7.51
N ILE A 54 -0.20 3.86 -7.63
CA ILE A 54 -1.10 4.40 -6.61
C ILE A 54 -1.03 3.56 -5.34
N GLU A 55 -1.06 2.23 -5.44
CA GLU A 55 -0.93 1.31 -4.29
C GLU A 55 0.44 1.46 -3.61
N PHE A 56 1.52 1.45 -4.40
CA PHE A 56 2.88 1.69 -3.89
C PHE A 56 3.01 3.05 -3.19
N THR A 57 2.55 4.12 -3.84
CA THR A 57 2.63 5.47 -3.29
C THR A 57 1.78 5.58 -2.04
N SER A 58 0.59 4.97 -2.01
CA SER A 58 -0.29 4.95 -0.84
C SER A 58 0.41 4.27 0.34
N ASN A 59 0.96 3.06 0.15
CA ASN A 59 1.68 2.34 1.21
C ASN A 59 2.90 3.08 1.71
N TRP A 60 3.69 3.67 0.81
CA TRP A 60 4.81 4.50 1.20
C TRP A 60 4.34 5.75 1.98
N LEU A 61 3.26 6.40 1.55
CA LEU A 61 2.72 7.59 2.22
C LEU A 61 2.15 7.25 3.61
N VAL A 62 1.54 6.08 3.79
CA VAL A 62 1.12 5.59 5.12
C VAL A 62 2.34 5.50 6.03
N LEU A 63 3.40 4.80 5.59
CA LEU A 63 4.61 4.61 6.37
C LEU A 63 5.27 5.94 6.73
N PHE A 64 5.45 6.82 5.73
CA PHE A 64 6.02 8.15 5.92
C PHE A 64 5.21 9.01 6.89
N THR A 65 3.88 8.99 6.77
CA THR A 65 3.00 9.76 7.66
C THR A 65 3.07 9.24 9.10
N VAL A 66 3.13 7.90 9.27
CA VAL A 66 3.21 7.29 10.60
C VAL A 66 4.59 7.52 11.24
N ASP A 67 5.67 7.46 10.46
CA ASP A 67 7.03 7.77 10.93
C ASP A 67 7.13 9.22 11.40
N GLU A 68 6.68 10.19 10.60
CA GLU A 68 6.69 11.61 10.97
C GLU A 68 5.75 11.90 12.17
N LEU A 69 4.62 11.19 12.27
CA LEU A 69 3.70 11.32 13.39
C LEU A 69 4.27 10.72 14.69
N MET A 70 5.06 9.65 14.58
CA MET A 70 5.74 9.00 15.70
C MET A 70 7.23 9.35 15.75
N ASN A 71 7.58 10.45 16.42
CA ASN A 71 8.98 10.78 16.76
C ASN A 71 9.72 9.71 17.60
N SER A 72 9.08 8.61 18.00
CA SER A 72 9.67 7.52 18.80
C SER A 72 10.31 6.42 17.94
N ILE A 73 10.06 6.40 16.63
CA ILE A 73 10.71 5.49 15.69
C ILE A 73 11.35 6.37 14.63
N THR A 74 12.68 6.31 14.51
CA THR A 74 13.38 7.01 13.43
C THR A 74 13.69 5.97 12.36
N LEU A 75 12.77 5.76 11.42
CA LEU A 75 13.10 4.98 10.23
C LEU A 75 13.82 5.88 9.24
N SER A 76 14.92 5.39 8.68
CA SER A 76 15.49 6.06 7.52
C SER A 76 14.55 5.88 6.33
N VAL A 77 14.41 6.92 5.50
CA VAL A 77 13.67 6.88 4.23
C VAL A 77 14.02 5.65 3.39
N GLN A 78 15.27 5.17 3.44
CA GLN A 78 15.66 3.92 2.77
C GLN A 78 14.88 2.71 3.28
N THR A 79 14.68 2.58 4.59
CA THR A 79 13.93 1.49 5.21
C THR A 79 12.44 1.61 4.91
N GLU A 80 11.88 2.81 4.91
CA GLU A 80 10.48 3.03 4.53
C GLU A 80 10.20 2.53 3.11
N VAL A 81 11.05 2.88 2.15
CA VAL A 81 10.91 2.45 0.75
C VAL A 81 11.01 0.93 0.62
N VAL A 82 11.90 0.28 1.38
CA VAL A 82 12.02 -1.19 1.38
C VAL A 82 10.77 -1.86 1.95
N ILE A 83 10.23 -1.35 3.06
CA ILE A 83 9.01 -1.89 3.68
C ILE A 83 7.81 -1.65 2.75
N ALA A 84 7.68 -0.46 2.17
CA ALA A 84 6.62 -0.14 1.21
C ALA A 84 6.67 -1.08 0.00
N ALA A 85 7.85 -1.30 -0.56
CA ALA A 85 8.04 -2.23 -1.68
C ALA A 85 7.67 -3.67 -1.31
N LEU A 86 8.01 -4.11 -0.09
CA LEU A 86 7.63 -5.43 0.41
C LEU A 86 6.11 -5.55 0.58
N LEU A 87 5.46 -4.55 1.16
CA LEU A 87 4.00 -4.52 1.35
C LEU A 87 3.28 -4.59 0.01
N THR A 88 3.68 -3.74 -0.94
CA THR A 88 3.11 -3.74 -2.29
C THR A 88 3.39 -5.04 -3.03
N ALA A 89 4.57 -5.66 -2.86
CA ALA A 89 4.82 -6.97 -3.44
C ALA A 89 3.89 -8.05 -2.87
N ILE A 90 3.63 -8.03 -1.56
CA ILE A 90 2.66 -8.92 -0.91
C ILE A 90 1.26 -8.67 -1.47
N GLU A 91 0.83 -7.41 -1.56
CA GLU A 91 -0.48 -7.05 -2.12
C GLU A 91 -0.64 -7.55 -3.57
N ILE A 92 0.37 -7.36 -4.42
CA ILE A 92 0.34 -7.81 -5.82
C ILE A 92 0.25 -9.33 -5.92
N ILE A 93 1.05 -10.05 -5.12
CA ILE A 93 1.05 -11.52 -5.13
C ILE A 93 -0.32 -12.06 -4.66
N PHE A 94 -0.91 -11.47 -3.63
CA PHE A 94 -2.22 -11.88 -3.12
C PHE A 94 -3.39 -11.44 -4.02
N ASP A 95 -3.31 -10.29 -4.70
CA ASP A 95 -4.35 -9.80 -5.63
C ASP A 95 -4.36 -10.58 -6.97
N ASP A 96 -3.32 -11.38 -7.27
CA ASP A 96 -3.29 -12.27 -8.45
C ASP A 96 -4.07 -13.58 -8.22
N ASP A 97 -4.08 -14.12 -7.00
CA ASP A 97 -4.84 -15.33 -6.64
C ASP A 97 -6.37 -15.10 -6.75
N ASP A 98 -6.84 -13.86 -6.59
CA ASP A 98 -8.27 -13.52 -6.68
C ASP A 98 -8.78 -13.40 -8.13
N LYS A 99 -7.90 -13.20 -9.13
CA LYS A 99 -8.31 -13.05 -10.54
C LYS A 99 -8.51 -14.37 -11.28
N GLU A 100 -7.86 -15.45 -10.82
CA GLU A 100 -7.96 -16.78 -11.45
C GLU A 100 -9.33 -17.45 -11.20
N ASN A 101 -10.04 -17.05 -10.13
CA ASN A 101 -11.38 -17.57 -9.79
C ASN A 101 -12.55 -16.85 -10.51
N GLU A 102 -12.37 -15.63 -11.03
CA GLU A 102 -13.45 -14.96 -11.78
C GLU A 102 -13.47 -15.33 -13.27
N GLU A 103 -12.33 -15.72 -13.87
CA GLU A 103 -12.30 -16.20 -15.26
C GLU A 103 -12.86 -17.63 -15.38
N THR A 104 -12.58 -18.52 -14.43
CA THR A 104 -13.04 -19.92 -14.45
C THR A 104 -14.56 -20.08 -14.20
N ILE A 105 -15.18 -19.20 -13.42
CA ILE A 105 -16.64 -19.23 -13.18
C ILE A 105 -17.43 -18.76 -14.42
N ASN A 106 -16.87 -17.86 -15.22
CA ASN A 106 -17.51 -17.35 -16.43
C ASN A 106 -17.41 -18.32 -17.63
N GLU A 107 -16.34 -19.11 -17.73
CA GLU A 107 -16.27 -20.20 -18.73
C GLU A 107 -17.23 -21.35 -18.44
N THR A 108 -17.52 -21.65 -17.17
CA THR A 108 -18.43 -22.76 -16.80
C THR A 108 -19.91 -22.43 -17.05
N ARG A 109 -20.24 -21.17 -17.37
CA ARG A 109 -21.62 -20.69 -17.64
C ARG A 109 -21.93 -20.45 -19.12
N ASN A 110 -21.00 -20.72 -20.03
CA ASN A 110 -21.19 -20.51 -21.48
C ASN A 110 -21.26 -21.84 -22.25
#